data_AF-W9YEZ3-F1
#
_entry.id   AF-W9YEZ3-F1
#
_cell.length_a   1.000
_cell.length_b   1.000
_cell.length_c   1.000
_cell.angle_alpha   90.00
_cell.angle_beta   90.00
_cell.angle_gamma   90.00
#
_symmetry.space_group_name_H-M   'P 1'
#
loop_
_entity.id
_entity.type
_entity.pdbx_description
1 polymer ?
#
loop_
_entity_poly.entity_id
_entity_poly.type
_entity_poly.pdbx_seq_one_letter_code
_entity_poly.pdbx_strand_id
1 'polypeptide(L)'
;MISLDNEELCLAMLPSSCPYTISKLDADNGVDSKTWLIREHDQYGEYPHIYAKICRATRESMPQTRGLSGDTKLKSADLGRDQDEKDEKRYDEVIILSDTGCGTEVPYPTSHHACAVEHAGSSMLSSRPEPAVWNLGTFLEYTLNPAGRIPYLVMTTHCHYDHIMGLWKLPPTTTTRLQVQDRVSISPRLRPDGASISPPVGRADGRDDVQMSNMPATTVLSSSHGKSFVIPYANLQRHSLCENNGLQAPNYTVSVWADDMQRVVYSTPASLRSIPTPLTILHMPGHTPDSLAWYDADTHMLCVGDSFYLKETPTTRAAPWGPEPAMPTIFTLESDLADWWTSARKVLAFVREKNAELKWQRWDGARRGGEDDCFVFVEYAGVSDGDRDPRFRDAIEPGLESGSPVPEFAHEHQEGNHDDDWVLVDIAHRSSSPSAPERVSLCAAHTTVSVDAEAATLTVLSFMARILRDEVPCRRVADGSGGEERWLWDYALNRDSAVSVPFQNEDDKSRYWHHGENDRKDQNGRKDKTQYQGHHEISECKDSWAVKASKSLNLDQRWNSRGFPIQDVQSQRQGQGHPSGNNGYVDGSGYERHLRYEYSVLAPLCVVEEGRRTIPRSEWDVFCERAV
;
A
#
# COMPACT_ATOMS: atom_id res chain seq x y z
N MET A 1 23.50 3.89 23.63
CA MET A 1 22.80 3.17 22.55
C MET A 1 21.80 2.29 23.25
N ILE A 2 20.51 2.53 23.06
CA ILE A 2 19.51 1.51 23.35
C ILE A 2 19.73 0.48 22.23
N SER A 3 20.11 -0.75 22.57
CA SER A 3 20.15 -1.82 21.56
C SER A 3 18.72 -1.96 21.04
N LEU A 4 18.54 -1.92 19.72
CA LEU A 4 17.25 -2.21 19.08
C LEU A 4 16.77 -3.64 19.40
N ASP A 5 17.60 -4.47 20.04
CA ASP A 5 17.21 -5.83 20.46
C ASP A 5 16.18 -5.84 21.62
N ASN A 6 15.93 -4.73 22.33
CA ASN A 6 14.83 -4.59 23.31
C ASN A 6 13.52 -4.09 22.64
N GLU A 7 13.29 -4.47 21.39
CA GLU A 7 12.21 -3.96 20.52
C GLU A 7 10.78 -4.37 20.95
N GLU A 8 10.62 -5.46 21.71
CA GLU A 8 9.31 -5.84 22.29
C GLU A 8 8.75 -4.75 23.24
N LEU A 9 9.60 -3.87 23.79
CA LEU A 9 9.23 -2.85 24.76
C LEU A 9 8.89 -1.47 24.14
N CYS A 10 9.05 -1.26 22.82
CA CYS A 10 8.93 0.07 22.20
C CYS A 10 7.76 0.25 21.22
N LEU A 11 7.01 -0.80 20.89
CA LEU A 11 5.61 -0.67 20.46
C LEU A 11 4.68 -0.45 21.67
N ALA A 12 5.21 0.21 22.71
CA ALA A 12 4.45 0.75 23.82
C ALA A 12 3.23 1.48 23.27
N MET A 13 2.06 1.26 23.91
CA MET A 13 0.78 1.80 23.49
C MET A 13 0.96 3.22 22.98
N LEU A 14 0.80 3.40 21.66
CA LEU A 14 0.81 4.73 21.07
C LEU A 14 -0.23 5.56 21.82
N PRO A 15 0.06 6.83 22.13
CA PRO A 15 -0.93 7.70 22.74
C PRO A 15 -2.21 7.68 21.91
N SER A 16 -3.37 7.71 22.57
CA SER A 16 -4.67 7.75 21.87
C SER A 16 -4.86 9.02 21.03
N SER A 17 -3.99 10.02 21.22
CA SER A 17 -3.89 11.23 20.40
C SER A 17 -3.23 11.00 19.05
N CYS A 18 -2.51 9.88 18.87
CA CYS A 18 -1.76 9.57 17.66
C CYS A 18 -2.72 9.09 16.56
N PRO A 19 -2.76 9.75 15.39
CA PRO A 19 -3.61 9.33 14.27
C PRO A 19 -3.00 8.19 13.45
N TYR A 20 -1.95 7.53 13.95
CA TYR A 20 -1.29 6.43 13.25
C TYR A 20 -1.35 5.17 14.09
N THR A 21 -1.42 4.02 13.44
CA THR A 21 -1.10 2.73 14.06
C THR A 21 0.09 2.10 13.37
N ILE A 22 0.79 1.21 14.06
CA ILE A 22 1.89 0.45 13.50
C ILE A 22 1.80 -0.99 13.99
N SER A 23 1.98 -1.91 13.06
CA SER A 23 2.00 -3.34 13.32
C SER A 23 3.18 -3.95 12.59
N LYS A 24 3.81 -4.94 13.21
CA LYS A 24 4.89 -5.69 12.57
C LYS A 24 4.26 -6.72 11.63
N LEU A 25 4.78 -6.82 10.42
CA LEU A 25 4.45 -7.90 9.49
C LEU A 25 5.49 -8.98 9.71
N ASP A 26 5.11 -10.03 10.44
CA ASP A 26 6.05 -11.12 10.75
C ASP A 26 6.38 -11.95 9.51
N ALA A 27 7.68 -12.14 9.30
CA ALA A 27 8.19 -13.23 8.51
C ALA A 27 8.63 -14.32 9.51
N ASP A 28 7.93 -15.45 9.54
CA ASP A 28 8.27 -16.63 10.35
C ASP A 28 9.62 -17.27 9.98
N ASN A 29 10.40 -16.63 9.11
CA ASN A 29 11.53 -17.23 8.38
C ASN A 29 12.86 -17.11 9.12
N GLY A 30 12.87 -16.54 10.32
CA GLY A 30 14.09 -16.33 11.11
C GLY A 30 15.09 -15.34 10.49
N VAL A 31 14.72 -14.63 9.43
CA VAL A 31 15.50 -13.54 8.88
C VAL A 31 15.31 -12.32 9.78
N ASP A 32 16.40 -11.65 10.18
CA ASP A 32 16.38 -10.42 11.01
C ASP A 32 15.84 -9.18 10.23
N SER A 33 15.05 -9.42 9.20
CA SER A 33 14.41 -8.41 8.38
C SER A 33 13.01 -8.15 8.92
N LYS A 34 12.78 -6.93 9.41
CA LYS A 34 11.49 -6.50 9.93
C LYS A 34 10.84 -5.52 8.95
N THR A 35 9.59 -5.80 8.64
CA THR A 35 8.72 -4.90 7.87
C THR A 35 7.55 -4.52 8.76
N TRP A 36 7.14 -3.26 8.71
CA TRP A 36 6.03 -2.72 9.48
C TRP A 36 4.94 -2.20 8.55
N LEU A 37 3.70 -2.44 8.91
CA LEU A 37 2.53 -1.77 8.37
C LEU A 37 2.16 -0.62 9.28
N ILE A 38 2.30 0.61 8.77
CA ILE A 38 1.80 1.84 9.37
C ILE A 38 0.48 2.15 8.70
N ARG A 39 -0.55 2.47 9.48
CA ARG A 39 -1.85 2.89 8.95
C ARG A 39 -2.14 4.30 9.43
N GLU A 40 -2.63 5.14 8.55
CA GLU A 40 -2.97 6.53 8.84
C GLU A 40 -4.49 6.66 9.01
N HIS A 41 -4.94 7.26 10.11
CA HIS A 41 -6.31 7.68 10.30
C HIS A 41 -6.45 9.13 9.86
N ASP A 42 -6.71 9.32 8.58
CA ASP A 42 -6.79 10.64 7.96
C ASP A 42 -8.21 11.21 7.96
N GLN A 43 -8.31 12.51 7.64
CA GLN A 43 -9.58 13.24 7.58
C GLN A 43 -10.34 13.10 6.25
N TYR A 44 -9.71 12.50 5.24
CA TYR A 44 -10.28 12.24 3.91
C TYR A 44 -11.00 10.89 3.87
N GLY A 45 -10.69 10.00 4.81
CA GLY A 45 -11.30 8.68 4.91
C GLY A 45 -10.68 7.65 3.96
N GLU A 46 -9.43 7.88 3.54
CA GLU A 46 -8.71 6.99 2.62
C GLU A 46 -8.03 5.84 3.38
N TYR A 47 -7.59 6.06 4.62
CA TYR A 47 -6.91 5.09 5.48
C TYR A 47 -5.68 4.42 4.84
N PRO A 48 -4.73 5.19 4.27
CA PRO A 48 -3.64 4.60 3.49
C PRO A 48 -2.72 3.73 4.36
N HIS A 49 -2.25 2.64 3.75
CA HIS A 49 -1.22 1.76 4.27
C HIS A 49 0.17 2.25 3.82
N ILE A 50 1.03 2.54 4.79
CA ILE A 50 2.43 2.90 4.59
C ILE A 50 3.28 1.72 5.09
N TYR A 51 4.09 1.14 4.21
CA TYR A 51 4.98 0.04 4.59
C TYR A 51 6.36 0.58 4.90
N ALA A 52 6.90 0.26 6.08
CA ALA A 52 8.24 0.65 6.49
C ALA A 52 9.16 -0.57 6.61
N LYS A 53 10.43 -0.43 6.23
CA LYS A 53 11.46 -1.47 6.40
C LYS A 53 12.80 -0.84 6.74
N ILE A 54 13.53 -1.42 7.69
CA ILE A 54 14.90 -1.00 8.01
C ILE A 54 15.86 -1.96 7.33
N CYS A 55 16.68 -1.43 6.41
CA CYS A 55 17.73 -2.21 5.74
C CYS A 55 19.11 -1.83 6.29
N ARG A 56 19.99 -2.82 6.46
CA ARG A 56 21.33 -2.64 7.00
C ARG A 56 22.40 -3.02 5.98
N ALA A 57 23.52 -2.31 5.97
CA ALA A 57 24.70 -2.70 5.21
C ALA A 57 25.27 -4.02 5.75
N THR A 58 25.48 -5.02 4.89
CA THR A 58 26.16 -6.24 5.29
C THR A 58 27.66 -5.96 5.46
N ARG A 59 28.29 -6.51 6.50
CA ARG A 59 29.74 -6.36 6.71
C ARG A 59 30.57 -6.83 5.51
N GLU A 60 30.05 -7.79 4.76
CA GLU A 60 30.71 -8.35 3.57
C GLU A 60 30.74 -7.41 2.37
N SER A 61 29.83 -6.42 2.30
CA SER A 61 29.81 -5.43 1.22
C SER A 61 30.87 -4.34 1.38
N MET A 62 31.55 -4.27 2.53
CA MET A 62 32.65 -3.33 2.69
C MET A 62 33.85 -3.78 1.84
N PRO A 63 34.32 -2.98 0.87
CA PRO A 63 35.51 -3.30 0.11
C PRO A 63 36.64 -3.48 1.11
N GLN A 64 37.12 -4.73 1.26
CA GLN A 64 38.30 -5.01 2.05
C GLN A 64 39.40 -4.16 1.42
N THR A 65 39.80 -3.09 2.11
CA THR A 65 40.99 -2.30 1.79
C THR A 65 42.19 -3.19 2.05
N ARG A 66 42.40 -4.16 1.13
CA ARG A 66 43.53 -5.08 1.14
C ARG A 66 44.79 -4.26 0.92
N GLY A 67 45.44 -3.93 2.02
CA GLY A 67 46.89 -4.00 2.13
C GLY A 67 47.69 -3.08 1.21
N LEU A 68 47.74 -1.79 1.57
CA LEU A 68 48.99 -1.03 1.50
C LEU A 68 49.40 -0.54 2.90
N SER A 69 49.05 -1.30 3.94
CA SER A 69 49.64 -1.15 5.27
C SER A 69 51.04 -1.74 5.26
N GLY A 70 51.97 -1.02 4.63
CA GLY A 70 53.39 -1.19 4.85
C GLY A 70 53.69 -1.01 6.33
N ASP A 71 54.42 -1.97 6.87
CA ASP A 71 54.75 -2.28 8.26
C ASP A 71 55.50 -1.15 9.00
N THR A 72 54.90 0.04 9.08
CA THR A 72 55.49 1.20 9.75
C THR A 72 54.93 1.29 11.16
N LYS A 73 55.54 0.54 12.09
CA LYS A 73 55.41 0.72 13.55
C LYS A 73 55.90 2.11 13.97
N LEU A 74 55.14 3.16 13.68
CA LEU A 74 55.30 4.45 14.32
C LEU A 74 54.38 4.48 15.54
N LYS A 75 55.00 4.41 16.72
CA LYS A 75 54.39 4.65 18.03
C LYS A 75 53.90 6.10 18.08
N SER A 76 52.71 6.40 17.53
CA SER A 76 52.10 7.72 17.72
C SER A 76 51.44 7.77 19.09
N ALA A 77 51.81 8.78 19.85
CA ALA A 77 51.36 9.02 21.20
C ALA A 77 49.84 9.18 21.30
N ASP A 78 49.36 8.70 22.43
CA ASP A 78 48.01 8.51 22.92
C ASP A 78 47.31 9.86 23.25
N LEU A 79 46.80 10.56 22.24
CA LEU A 79 46.02 11.79 22.41
C LEU A 79 44.77 11.80 21.51
N GLY A 80 43.62 11.40 22.07
CA GLY A 80 42.30 11.96 21.68
C GLY A 80 41.47 11.29 20.57
N ARG A 81 41.71 10.02 20.22
CA ARG A 81 41.09 9.39 19.03
C ARG A 81 39.69 8.77 19.22
N ASP A 82 39.12 8.79 20.43
CA ASP A 82 37.89 8.05 20.76
C ASP A 82 36.57 8.69 20.27
N GLN A 83 36.59 9.92 19.72
CA GLN A 83 35.38 10.62 19.28
C GLN A 83 35.07 10.45 17.78
N ASP A 84 36.08 10.45 16.91
CA ASP A 84 35.86 10.33 15.46
C ASP A 84 35.34 8.94 15.05
N GLU A 85 35.72 7.88 15.78
CA GLU A 85 35.27 6.51 15.49
C GLU A 85 33.78 6.26 15.84
N LYS A 86 33.17 7.15 16.65
CA LYS A 86 31.74 7.07 17.00
C LYS A 86 30.82 7.70 15.96
N ASP A 87 31.30 8.69 15.22
CA ASP A 87 30.51 9.35 14.18
C ASP A 87 30.55 8.59 12.83
N GLU A 88 31.55 7.74 12.58
CA GLU A 88 31.65 7.00 11.31
C GLU A 88 30.68 5.79 11.20
N LYS A 89 30.11 5.31 12.30
CA LYS A 89 29.10 4.23 12.32
C LYS A 89 27.68 4.71 11.96
N ARG A 90 27.50 5.97 11.58
CA ARG A 90 26.20 6.64 11.63
C ARG A 90 25.27 6.33 10.44
N TYR A 91 25.74 5.64 9.40
CA TYR A 91 24.98 5.43 8.16
C TYR A 91 25.04 4.00 7.60
N ASP A 92 25.05 3.00 8.49
CA ASP A 92 24.97 1.60 8.07
C ASP A 92 23.51 1.10 7.92
N GLU A 93 22.52 2.00 8.04
CA GLU A 93 21.10 1.70 7.99
C GLU A 93 20.34 2.70 7.09
N VAL A 94 19.21 2.27 6.53
CA VAL A 94 18.23 3.11 5.84
C VAL A 94 16.81 2.65 6.18
N ILE A 95 15.91 3.61 6.43
CA ILE A 95 14.47 3.35 6.51
C ILE A 95 13.88 3.50 5.11
N ILE A 96 13.31 2.43 4.59
CA ILE A 96 12.58 2.43 3.33
C ILE A 96 11.09 2.57 3.65
N LEU A 97 10.43 3.52 3.00
CA LEU A 97 8.98 3.71 3.08
C LEU A 97 8.37 3.41 1.71
N SER A 98 7.29 2.63 1.66
CA SER A 98 6.37 2.59 0.53
C SER A 98 5.29 3.62 0.78
N ASP A 99 5.29 4.66 -0.04
CA ASP A 99 4.41 5.82 0.08
C ASP A 99 4.56 6.55 1.44
N THR A 100 3.74 7.57 1.63
CA THR A 100 3.77 8.48 2.78
C THR A 100 2.39 8.92 3.26
N GLY A 101 1.33 8.37 2.67
CA GLY A 101 -0.03 8.64 3.10
C GLY A 101 -0.56 10.04 2.74
N CYS A 102 -1.68 10.39 3.37
CA CYS A 102 -2.44 11.64 3.17
C CYS A 102 -1.79 12.88 3.81
N GLY A 103 -0.75 12.68 4.62
CA GLY A 103 -0.02 13.78 5.26
C GLY A 103 -0.78 14.40 6.44
N THR A 104 -1.56 13.59 7.16
CA THR A 104 -2.33 13.98 8.35
C THR A 104 -1.48 14.73 9.36
N GLU A 105 -2.02 15.87 9.81
CA GLU A 105 -1.47 16.67 10.90
C GLU A 105 -2.50 16.85 12.00
N VAL A 106 -2.21 16.31 13.18
CA VAL A 106 -3.07 16.46 14.36
C VAL A 106 -2.27 17.23 15.42
N PRO A 107 -2.60 18.51 15.70
CA PRO A 107 -1.98 19.23 16.79
C PRO A 107 -2.40 18.60 18.13
N TYR A 108 -1.45 18.49 19.05
CA TYR A 108 -1.77 18.08 20.41
C TYR A 108 -2.65 19.16 21.07
N PRO A 109 -3.81 18.80 21.65
CA PRO A 109 -4.69 19.75 22.30
C PRO A 109 -3.98 20.33 23.54
N THR A 110 -3.37 21.51 23.37
CA THR A 110 -2.69 22.26 24.43
C THR A 110 -3.65 22.82 25.50
N SER A 111 -4.95 22.49 25.43
CA SER A 111 -6.00 23.19 26.16
C SER A 111 -6.32 22.67 27.55
N HIS A 112 -5.69 21.59 28.02
CA HIS A 112 -5.91 21.13 29.40
C HIS A 112 -4.61 21.15 30.18
N HIS A 113 -4.47 22.22 30.95
CA HIS A 113 -3.64 22.36 32.15
C HIS A 113 -2.70 21.18 32.40
N ALA A 114 -1.41 21.42 32.16
CA ALA A 114 -0.35 20.71 32.86
C ALA A 114 -0.52 20.92 34.38
N CYS A 115 -1.50 20.23 34.98
CA CYS A 115 -1.44 19.89 36.38
C CYS A 115 -0.26 18.93 36.46
N ALA A 116 0.90 19.50 36.80
CA ALA A 116 2.06 18.78 37.24
C ALA A 116 1.66 17.97 38.48
N VAL A 117 1.00 16.83 38.27
CA VAL A 117 0.82 15.83 39.29
C VAL A 117 2.17 15.13 39.37
N GLU A 118 3.02 15.65 40.26
CA GLU A 118 4.26 15.03 40.68
C GLU A 118 3.95 13.69 41.37
N HIS A 119 3.57 12.67 40.60
CA HIS A 119 3.55 11.30 41.10
C HIS A 119 4.97 10.74 41.07
N ALA A 120 5.73 11.15 42.08
CA ALA A 120 7.00 10.56 42.46
C ALA A 120 6.76 9.10 42.89
N GLY A 121 6.86 8.15 41.94
CA GLY A 121 6.80 6.73 42.27
C GLY A 121 6.56 5.77 41.10
N SER A 122 6.14 6.24 39.92
CA SER A 122 5.85 5.34 38.80
C SER A 122 7.10 5.03 37.98
N SER A 123 7.23 3.75 37.63
CA SER A 123 8.34 3.06 36.99
C SER A 123 9.11 3.86 35.93
N MET A 124 10.45 3.78 35.97
CA MET A 124 11.42 4.39 35.04
C MET A 124 11.35 3.92 33.58
N LEU A 125 10.24 3.31 33.14
CA LEU A 125 9.96 3.13 31.71
C LEU A 125 9.58 4.48 31.12
N SER A 126 10.65 5.24 30.86
CA SER A 126 10.76 6.53 30.18
C SER A 126 9.65 6.76 29.15
N SER A 127 8.54 7.38 29.55
CA SER A 127 7.57 7.92 28.61
C SER A 127 8.27 9.00 27.79
N ARG A 128 8.51 8.71 26.50
CA ARG A 128 8.94 9.73 25.56
C ARG A 128 7.86 10.80 25.52
N PRO A 129 8.20 12.10 25.63
CA PRO A 129 7.20 13.16 25.54
C PRO A 129 6.49 13.08 24.19
N GLU A 130 5.17 13.20 24.20
CA GLU A 130 4.38 13.27 22.98
C GLU A 130 4.81 14.49 22.14
N PRO A 131 4.86 14.37 20.80
CA PRO A 131 5.14 15.51 19.95
C PRO A 131 3.98 16.52 20.03
N ALA A 132 4.31 17.81 19.90
CA ALA A 132 3.30 18.87 19.89
C ALA A 132 2.35 18.78 18.68
N VAL A 133 2.80 18.15 17.60
CA VAL A 133 1.99 17.86 16.40
C VAL A 133 2.33 16.45 15.94
N TRP A 134 1.31 15.63 15.76
CA TRP A 134 1.43 14.34 15.10
C TRP A 134 1.39 14.51 13.59
N ASN A 135 2.41 14.00 12.92
CA ASN A 135 2.46 13.81 11.47
C ASN A 135 3.41 12.63 11.17
N LEU A 136 3.56 12.23 9.91
CA LEU A 136 4.39 11.07 9.57
C LEU A 136 5.84 11.22 10.09
N GLY A 137 6.43 12.42 9.99
CA GLY A 137 7.79 12.67 10.47
C GLY A 137 7.92 12.50 11.98
N THR A 138 7.06 13.14 12.77
CA THR A 138 7.08 13.03 14.24
C THR A 138 6.69 11.64 14.72
N PHE A 139 5.81 10.95 13.99
CA PHE A 139 5.46 9.56 14.23
C PHE A 139 6.66 8.62 14.07
N LEU A 140 7.40 8.75 12.96
CA LEU A 140 8.61 7.96 12.72
C LEU A 140 9.68 8.27 13.76
N GLU A 141 9.88 9.53 14.15
CA GLU A 141 10.81 9.89 15.22
C GLU A 141 10.41 9.32 16.59
N TYR A 142 9.10 9.26 16.86
CA TYR A 142 8.59 8.66 18.09
C TYR A 142 8.79 7.14 18.12
N THR A 143 8.75 6.49 16.95
CA THR A 143 8.76 5.03 16.79
C THR A 143 10.08 4.50 16.20
N LEU A 144 10.16 4.40 14.87
CA LEU A 144 11.18 3.69 14.11
C LEU A 144 12.52 4.43 13.97
N ASN A 145 12.54 5.76 14.07
CA ASN A 145 13.72 6.60 13.87
C ASN A 145 13.96 7.58 15.02
N PRO A 146 14.17 7.09 16.26
CA PRO A 146 14.42 7.96 17.40
C PRO A 146 15.58 8.92 17.13
N ALA A 147 15.30 10.21 17.29
CA ALA A 147 16.21 11.32 17.00
C ALA A 147 16.58 11.53 15.51
N GLY A 148 15.79 10.99 14.57
CA GLY A 148 15.86 11.32 13.14
C GLY A 148 17.22 10.98 12.50
N ARG A 149 17.88 9.91 12.95
CA ARG A 149 19.28 9.63 12.61
C ARG A 149 19.43 8.79 11.35
N ILE A 150 18.48 7.89 11.11
CA ILE A 150 18.51 6.97 9.98
C ILE A 150 17.94 7.71 8.75
N PRO A 151 18.62 7.70 7.60
CA PRO A 151 18.10 8.31 6.39
C PRO A 151 16.86 7.59 5.86
N TYR A 152 16.05 8.31 5.08
CA TYR A 152 14.86 7.78 4.43
C TYR A 152 15.07 7.56 2.92
N LEU A 153 14.58 6.42 2.43
CA LEU A 153 14.31 6.14 1.03
C LEU A 153 12.80 5.95 0.87
N VAL A 154 12.13 6.87 0.20
CA VAL A 154 10.68 6.77 -0.07
C VAL A 154 10.48 6.26 -1.48
N MET A 155 9.79 5.13 -1.63
CA MET A 155 9.30 4.62 -2.90
C MET A 155 7.87 5.13 -3.10
N THR A 156 7.65 5.99 -4.09
CA THR A 156 6.29 6.39 -4.47
C THR A 156 5.73 5.34 -5.43
N THR A 157 4.73 4.58 -5.01
CA THR A 157 4.07 3.57 -5.86
C THR A 157 3.39 4.24 -7.04
N HIS A 158 2.81 5.43 -6.83
CA HIS A 158 2.30 6.34 -7.85
C HIS A 158 2.09 7.74 -7.23
N CYS A 159 1.64 8.72 -8.02
CA CYS A 159 1.62 10.11 -7.60
C CYS A 159 0.34 10.64 -6.93
N HIS A 160 -0.67 9.82 -6.61
CA HIS A 160 -1.89 10.33 -5.96
C HIS A 160 -1.63 10.87 -4.54
N TYR A 161 -2.47 11.84 -4.12
CA TYR A 161 -2.30 12.64 -2.91
C TYR A 161 -2.23 11.79 -1.63
N ASP A 162 -3.03 10.74 -1.55
CA ASP A 162 -3.11 9.77 -0.46
C ASP A 162 -1.87 8.88 -0.34
N HIS A 163 -0.90 9.00 -1.26
CA HIS A 163 0.37 8.30 -1.21
C HIS A 163 1.56 9.25 -1.02
N ILE A 164 1.49 10.47 -1.53
CA ILE A 164 2.66 11.36 -1.57
C ILE A 164 2.61 12.48 -0.54
N MET A 165 1.44 12.81 0.01
CA MET A 165 1.30 14.04 0.79
C MET A 165 2.20 14.03 2.03
N GLY A 166 2.43 12.90 2.71
CA GLY A 166 3.34 12.86 3.87
C GLY A 166 4.82 13.20 3.57
N LEU A 167 5.27 13.20 2.31
CA LEU A 167 6.65 13.53 1.92
C LEU A 167 7.13 14.89 2.45
N TRP A 168 6.26 15.91 2.49
CA TRP A 168 6.60 17.25 3.01
C TRP A 168 6.90 17.28 4.52
N LYS A 169 6.59 16.20 5.26
CA LYS A 169 6.86 16.07 6.70
C LYS A 169 8.18 15.36 6.99
N LEU A 170 8.85 14.86 5.97
CA LEU A 170 10.15 14.23 6.06
C LEU A 170 11.27 15.26 5.81
N PRO A 171 12.53 14.96 6.18
CA PRO A 171 13.66 15.82 5.87
C PRO A 171 13.71 16.18 4.37
N PRO A 172 14.04 17.44 4.01
CA PRO A 172 14.00 17.89 2.61
C PRO A 172 14.87 17.03 1.67
N THR A 173 14.43 16.87 0.42
CA THR A 173 15.24 16.22 -0.62
C THR A 173 16.48 17.06 -0.97
N THR A 174 17.55 16.41 -1.44
CA THR A 174 18.87 17.02 -1.68
C THR A 174 18.80 18.28 -2.56
N THR A 175 17.96 18.26 -3.60
CA THR A 175 17.81 19.39 -4.53
C THR A 175 17.09 20.58 -3.90
N THR A 176 16.05 20.32 -3.09
CA THR A 176 15.32 21.37 -2.37
C THR A 176 16.27 22.14 -1.44
N ARG A 177 17.21 21.43 -0.81
CA ARG A 177 18.20 22.04 0.09
C ARG A 177 19.09 23.06 -0.63
N LEU A 178 19.51 22.77 -1.86
CA LEU A 178 20.32 23.71 -2.67
C LEU A 178 19.51 24.95 -3.05
N GLN A 179 18.25 24.79 -3.47
CA GLN A 179 17.40 25.93 -3.83
C GLN A 179 17.05 26.84 -2.64
N VAL A 180 16.87 26.27 -1.44
CA VAL A 180 16.63 27.06 -0.21
C VAL A 180 17.89 27.85 0.16
N GLN A 181 19.08 27.26 0.05
CA GLN A 181 20.34 27.98 0.32
C GLN A 181 20.57 29.15 -0.65
N ASP A 182 20.22 28.99 -1.93
CA ASP A 182 20.32 30.06 -2.91
C ASP A 182 19.35 31.22 -2.63
N ARG A 183 18.16 30.94 -2.09
CA ARG A 183 17.18 32.00 -1.73
C ARG A 183 17.58 32.79 -0.48
N VAL A 184 18.26 32.16 0.47
CA VAL A 184 18.75 32.83 1.71
C VAL A 184 19.98 33.70 1.42
N SER A 185 20.70 33.46 0.31
CA SER A 185 21.96 34.13 -0.01
C SER A 185 21.82 35.41 -0.86
N ILE A 186 20.61 35.82 -1.25
CA ILE A 186 20.40 37.07 -2.01
C ILE A 186 20.25 38.25 -1.03
N SER A 187 21.21 39.17 -1.10
CA SER A 187 21.54 40.27 -0.19
C SER A 187 20.39 41.14 0.36
N PRO A 188 20.59 41.76 1.55
CA PRO A 188 19.70 42.80 2.06
C PRO A 188 19.78 44.03 1.15
N ARG A 189 18.69 44.31 0.42
CA ARG A 189 18.53 45.59 -0.26
C ARG A 189 18.48 46.69 0.81
N LEU A 190 19.56 47.48 0.87
CA LEU A 190 19.60 48.80 1.49
C LEU A 190 18.36 49.58 1.06
N ARG A 191 17.41 49.77 1.98
CA ARG A 191 16.33 50.73 1.81
C ARG A 191 16.92 52.12 2.05
N PRO A 192 16.79 53.08 1.11
CA PRO A 192 17.07 54.48 1.38
C PRO A 192 15.94 55.05 2.25
N ASP A 193 16.32 55.56 3.40
CA ASP A 193 15.74 56.67 4.18
C ASP A 193 14.22 56.79 4.34
N GLY A 194 13.78 56.74 5.60
CA GLY A 194 12.65 57.56 6.07
C GLY A 194 11.63 56.88 6.99
N ALA A 195 11.64 57.30 8.26
CA ALA A 195 10.60 57.15 9.28
C ALA A 195 10.41 55.78 9.97
N SER A 196 11.16 55.70 11.08
CA SER A 196 11.05 54.81 12.24
C SER A 196 9.65 54.74 12.88
N ILE A 197 9.07 53.53 12.92
CA ILE A 197 8.36 52.99 14.09
C ILE A 197 8.73 51.49 14.19
N SER A 198 9.59 51.15 15.15
CA SER A 198 10.05 49.78 15.40
C SER A 198 9.00 48.99 16.19
N PRO A 199 8.54 47.81 15.73
CA PRO A 199 7.88 46.85 16.62
C PRO A 199 8.93 46.20 17.55
N PRO A 200 8.52 45.68 18.73
CA PRO A 200 9.45 45.02 19.65
C PRO A 200 9.99 43.75 18.99
N VAL A 201 11.28 43.79 18.64
CA VAL A 201 12.04 42.63 18.19
C VAL A 201 12.15 41.65 19.35
N GLY A 202 11.26 40.67 19.37
CA GLY A 202 11.49 39.45 20.14
C GLY A 202 12.77 38.81 19.63
N ARG A 203 13.74 38.61 20.53
CA ARG A 203 14.96 37.83 20.26
C ARG A 203 14.53 36.41 19.89
N ALA A 204 14.42 36.11 18.60
CA ALA A 204 14.49 34.74 18.13
C ALA A 204 15.91 34.26 18.44
N ASP A 205 16.06 33.42 19.45
CA ASP A 205 17.32 32.77 19.78
C ASP A 205 17.77 31.97 18.55
N GLY A 206 18.81 32.42 17.86
CA GLY A 206 19.36 31.80 16.64
C GLY A 206 20.03 30.45 16.86
N ARG A 207 19.47 29.57 17.70
CA ARG A 207 19.98 28.22 17.97
C ARG A 207 19.37 27.15 17.07
N ASP A 208 18.22 27.38 16.45
CA ASP A 208 17.52 26.32 15.71
C ASP A 208 18.06 26.09 14.29
N ASP A 209 18.65 27.11 13.64
CA ASP A 209 19.14 26.99 12.25
C ASP A 209 20.37 26.09 12.10
N VAL A 210 21.20 25.95 13.14
CA VAL A 210 22.42 25.13 13.06
C VAL A 210 22.09 23.62 13.04
N GLN A 211 20.96 23.22 13.63
CA GLN A 211 20.65 21.80 13.82
C GLN A 211 20.08 21.11 12.57
N MET A 212 19.38 21.84 11.70
CA MET A 212 18.83 21.30 10.44
C MET A 212 19.90 20.89 9.42
N SER A 213 21.12 21.41 9.54
CA SER A 213 22.19 21.16 8.57
C SER A 213 22.74 19.73 8.60
N ASN A 214 22.50 18.97 9.66
CA ASN A 214 23.07 17.63 9.84
C ASN A 214 22.10 16.47 9.57
N MET A 215 20.83 16.75 9.26
CA MET A 215 19.90 15.68 8.92
C MET A 215 20.13 15.17 7.49
N PRO A 216 20.17 13.84 7.26
CA PRO A 216 20.29 13.29 5.92
C PRO A 216 19.04 13.64 5.11
N ALA A 217 19.24 13.98 3.83
CA ALA A 217 18.15 14.29 2.93
C ALA A 217 17.35 13.03 2.58
N THR A 218 16.03 13.18 2.40
CA THR A 218 15.17 12.10 1.92
C THR A 218 15.49 11.80 0.46
N THR A 219 15.68 10.52 0.14
CA THR A 219 15.82 10.02 -1.23
C THR A 219 14.46 9.55 -1.72
N VAL A 220 14.02 10.00 -2.89
CA VAL A 220 12.75 9.57 -3.49
C VAL A 220 13.02 8.68 -4.70
N LEU A 221 12.43 7.50 -4.70
CA LEU A 221 12.43 6.53 -5.79
C LEU A 221 11.03 6.51 -6.42
N SER A 222 10.96 6.62 -7.75
CA SER A 222 9.72 6.53 -8.52
C SER A 222 9.93 5.74 -9.82
N SER A 223 8.84 5.39 -10.48
CA SER A 223 8.86 4.57 -11.70
C SER A 223 9.56 5.31 -12.84
N SER A 224 10.53 4.67 -13.49
CA SER A 224 11.10 5.22 -14.72
C SER A 224 10.11 5.19 -15.89
N HIS A 225 9.01 4.44 -15.77
CA HIS A 225 7.86 4.50 -16.67
C HIS A 225 6.95 5.68 -16.31
N GLY A 226 6.41 6.38 -17.30
CA GLY A 226 5.50 7.50 -17.05
C GLY A 226 6.16 8.74 -16.43
N LYS A 227 7.48 8.97 -16.56
CA LYS A 227 8.14 10.15 -15.96
C LYS A 227 7.44 11.47 -16.26
N SER A 228 6.95 11.65 -17.49
CA SER A 228 6.22 12.86 -17.91
C SER A 228 4.90 13.06 -17.16
N PHE A 229 4.36 12.03 -16.51
CA PHE A 229 3.19 12.13 -15.64
C PHE A 229 3.54 12.83 -14.31
N VAL A 230 4.77 12.65 -13.83
CA VAL A 230 5.26 13.24 -12.57
C VAL A 230 6.01 14.55 -12.80
N ILE A 231 6.78 14.67 -13.89
CA ILE A 231 7.60 15.85 -14.18
C ILE A 231 7.18 16.55 -15.48
N PRO A 232 7.16 17.90 -15.53
CA PRO A 232 7.52 18.84 -14.46
C PRO A 232 6.48 18.90 -13.32
N TYR A 233 6.75 19.66 -12.25
CA TYR A 233 5.85 19.78 -11.09
C TYR A 233 4.39 20.14 -11.43
N ALA A 234 4.15 20.89 -12.51
CA ALA A 234 2.79 21.17 -12.99
C ALA A 234 2.01 19.88 -13.35
N ASN A 235 2.71 18.86 -13.84
CA ASN A 235 2.13 17.55 -14.12
C ASN A 235 1.85 16.81 -12.81
N LEU A 236 2.81 16.76 -11.87
CA LEU A 236 2.56 16.21 -10.53
C LEU A 236 1.33 16.83 -9.86
N GLN A 237 1.24 18.16 -9.83
CA GLN A 237 0.13 18.89 -9.21
C GLN A 237 -1.24 18.54 -9.83
N ARG A 238 -1.27 18.35 -11.15
CA ARG A 238 -2.48 18.00 -11.90
C ARG A 238 -2.88 16.54 -11.69
N HIS A 239 -1.91 15.63 -11.79
CA HIS A 239 -2.13 14.19 -11.84
C HIS A 239 -2.20 13.55 -10.44
N SER A 240 -1.73 14.23 -9.40
CA SER A 240 -1.82 13.72 -8.02
C SER A 240 -3.21 13.78 -7.41
N LEU A 241 -4.22 14.28 -8.14
CA LEU A 241 -5.54 14.64 -7.62
C LEU A 241 -5.51 15.75 -6.55
N CYS A 242 -4.35 16.34 -6.25
CA CYS A 242 -4.25 17.43 -5.29
C CYS A 242 -5.04 18.65 -5.77
N GLU A 243 -4.90 19.04 -7.04
CA GLU A 243 -5.62 20.20 -7.59
C GLU A 243 -7.14 20.04 -7.49
N ASN A 244 -7.65 18.83 -7.76
CA ASN A 244 -9.09 18.50 -7.67
C ASN A 244 -9.63 18.60 -6.24
N ASN A 245 -8.76 18.44 -5.24
CA ASN A 245 -9.10 18.55 -3.82
C ASN A 245 -8.71 19.92 -3.22
N GLY A 246 -8.29 20.88 -4.05
CA GLY A 246 -7.81 22.18 -3.56
C GLY A 246 -6.53 22.10 -2.72
N LEU A 247 -5.76 21.02 -2.87
CA LEU A 247 -4.51 20.76 -2.18
C LEU A 247 -3.31 21.14 -3.07
N GLN A 248 -2.18 21.44 -2.43
CA GLN A 248 -0.91 21.61 -3.12
C GLN A 248 -0.10 20.32 -3.02
N ALA A 249 0.30 19.75 -4.15
CA ALA A 249 1.15 18.56 -4.18
C ALA A 249 2.53 18.89 -3.56
N PRO A 250 3.15 17.94 -2.84
CA PRO A 250 4.48 18.14 -2.26
C PRO A 250 5.50 18.41 -3.37
N ASN A 251 6.35 19.42 -3.17
CA ASN A 251 7.41 19.73 -4.12
C ASN A 251 8.68 18.94 -3.76
N TYR A 252 8.90 17.83 -4.47
CA TYR A 252 10.07 16.97 -4.30
C TYR A 252 10.76 16.68 -5.63
N THR A 253 12.02 16.23 -5.56
CA THR A 253 12.76 15.73 -6.73
C THR A 253 12.91 14.22 -6.64
N VAL A 254 12.50 13.52 -7.70
CA VAL A 254 12.79 12.09 -7.85
C VAL A 254 14.30 11.90 -7.97
N SER A 255 14.89 11.25 -6.97
CA SER A 255 16.33 11.00 -6.87
C SER A 255 16.73 9.73 -7.64
N VAL A 256 15.83 8.74 -7.68
CA VAL A 256 16.03 7.47 -8.38
C VAL A 256 14.82 7.19 -9.26
N TRP A 257 15.06 7.07 -10.57
CA TRP A 257 14.07 6.56 -11.52
C TRP A 257 14.33 5.08 -11.72
N ALA A 258 13.50 4.22 -11.10
CA ALA A 258 13.71 2.78 -11.11
C ALA A 258 13.17 2.14 -12.40
N ASP A 259 13.97 1.31 -13.04
CA ASP A 259 13.57 0.50 -14.20
C ASP A 259 12.77 -0.75 -13.76
N ASP A 260 12.05 -1.35 -14.71
CA ASP A 260 11.32 -2.59 -14.47
C ASP A 260 12.29 -3.70 -14.03
N MET A 261 11.90 -4.49 -13.04
CA MET A 261 12.72 -5.56 -12.43
C MET A 261 14.03 -5.08 -11.80
N GLN A 262 14.20 -3.78 -11.55
CA GLN A 262 15.40 -3.25 -10.90
C GLN A 262 15.46 -3.63 -9.43
N ARG A 263 16.60 -4.16 -8.98
CA ARG A 263 16.90 -4.28 -7.54
C ARG A 263 17.23 -2.91 -6.95
N VAL A 264 16.64 -2.62 -5.80
CA VAL A 264 16.85 -1.36 -5.10
C VAL A 264 18.19 -1.41 -4.36
N VAL A 265 18.99 -0.37 -4.57
CA VAL A 265 20.24 -0.15 -3.86
C VAL A 265 20.23 1.28 -3.36
N TYR A 266 20.25 1.46 -2.04
CA TYR A 266 20.35 2.78 -1.46
C TYR A 266 21.80 3.26 -1.49
N SER A 267 22.06 4.41 -2.11
CA SER A 267 23.38 5.01 -2.15
C SER A 267 23.25 6.48 -1.77
N THR A 268 24.02 6.93 -0.78
CA THR A 268 24.04 8.36 -0.45
C THR A 268 25.10 9.06 -1.29
N PRO A 269 24.84 10.24 -1.88
CA PRO A 269 25.87 10.96 -2.63
C PRO A 269 27.10 11.30 -1.78
N ALA A 270 26.91 11.47 -0.47
CA ALA A 270 27.95 11.84 0.48
C ALA A 270 28.81 10.65 0.95
N SER A 271 28.31 9.42 0.87
CA SER A 271 29.06 8.24 1.27
C SER A 271 29.35 7.37 0.05
N LEU A 272 30.57 6.86 -0.06
CA LEU A 272 30.91 5.82 -1.05
C LEU A 272 30.30 4.46 -0.68
N ARG A 273 29.38 4.40 0.29
CA ARG A 273 28.71 3.18 0.75
C ARG A 273 27.36 3.06 0.07
N SER A 274 27.10 1.84 -0.41
CA SER A 274 25.78 1.43 -0.87
C SER A 274 25.21 0.38 0.08
N ILE A 275 23.92 0.49 0.35
CA ILE A 275 23.15 -0.48 1.13
C ILE A 275 22.31 -1.27 0.12
N PRO A 276 22.71 -2.51 -0.24
CA PRO A 276 21.87 -3.38 -1.04
C PRO A 276 20.61 -3.71 -0.24
N THR A 277 19.45 -3.69 -0.90
CA THR A 277 18.18 -4.04 -0.26
C THR A 277 17.62 -5.31 -0.90
N PRO A 278 16.71 -6.02 -0.22
CA PRO A 278 16.03 -7.20 -0.78
C PRO A 278 14.92 -6.84 -1.77
N LEU A 279 14.73 -5.54 -2.05
CA LEU A 279 13.58 -5.06 -2.81
C LEU A 279 13.84 -5.09 -4.32
N THR A 280 12.84 -5.54 -5.07
CA THR A 280 12.80 -5.52 -6.54
C THR A 280 11.60 -4.72 -7.00
N ILE A 281 11.79 -3.77 -7.90
CA ILE A 281 10.72 -2.93 -8.48
C ILE A 281 10.08 -3.62 -9.68
N LEU A 282 8.76 -3.51 -9.83
CA LEU A 282 8.01 -3.93 -11.01
C LEU A 282 7.18 -2.75 -11.49
N HIS A 283 7.30 -2.35 -12.75
CA HIS A 283 6.40 -1.34 -13.33
C HIS A 283 4.99 -1.91 -13.44
N MET A 284 3.99 -1.13 -13.08
CA MET A 284 2.58 -1.52 -13.16
C MET A 284 1.70 -0.44 -13.81
N PRO A 285 2.05 0.07 -15.01
CA PRO A 285 1.22 1.06 -15.67
C PRO A 285 -0.20 0.55 -15.88
N GLY A 286 -1.13 1.50 -15.88
CA GLY A 286 -2.52 1.29 -16.25
C GLY A 286 -3.51 1.81 -15.22
N HIS A 287 -3.25 1.63 -13.91
CA HIS A 287 -3.98 2.38 -12.88
C HIS A 287 -3.64 3.87 -13.02
N THR A 288 -2.35 4.20 -12.93
CA THR A 288 -1.75 5.42 -13.47
C THR A 288 -0.58 5.07 -14.39
N PRO A 289 -0.12 5.99 -15.26
CA PRO A 289 1.07 5.78 -16.07
C PRO A 289 2.38 5.67 -15.27
N ASP A 290 2.46 6.17 -14.04
CA ASP A 290 3.67 6.10 -13.20
C ASP A 290 3.62 4.98 -12.15
N SER A 291 2.57 4.16 -12.16
CA SER A 291 2.36 3.08 -11.18
C SER A 291 3.50 2.05 -11.17
N LEU A 292 3.93 1.65 -9.97
CA LEU A 292 4.86 0.55 -9.71
C LEU A 292 4.42 -0.29 -8.51
N ALA A 293 4.90 -1.53 -8.50
CA ALA A 293 4.91 -2.45 -7.38
C ALA A 293 6.34 -2.73 -6.92
N TRP A 294 6.48 -3.32 -5.75
CA TRP A 294 7.76 -3.82 -5.27
C TRP A 294 7.61 -5.15 -4.54
N TYR A 295 8.62 -6.00 -4.70
CA TYR A 295 8.72 -7.30 -4.05
C TYR A 295 9.89 -7.31 -3.07
N ASP A 296 9.63 -7.73 -1.84
CA ASP A 296 10.62 -7.94 -0.80
C ASP A 296 10.99 -9.42 -0.69
N ALA A 297 12.23 -9.73 -1.08
CA ALA A 297 12.72 -11.10 -1.07
C ALA A 297 12.91 -11.69 0.34
N ASP A 298 13.03 -10.87 1.40
CA ASP A 298 13.24 -11.41 2.75
C ASP A 298 11.92 -11.86 3.39
N THR A 299 10.84 -11.13 3.11
CA THR A 299 9.49 -11.38 3.67
C THR A 299 8.55 -12.05 2.68
N HIS A 300 9.02 -12.27 1.45
CA HIS A 300 8.25 -12.76 0.31
C HIS A 300 6.95 -11.97 0.08
N MET A 301 7.00 -10.67 0.31
CA MET A 301 5.85 -9.79 0.22
C MET A 301 5.90 -8.98 -1.08
N LEU A 302 4.79 -8.96 -1.82
CA LEU A 302 4.58 -8.12 -2.99
C LEU A 302 3.58 -7.01 -2.64
N CYS A 303 3.98 -5.75 -2.76
CA CYS A 303 3.08 -4.61 -2.62
C CYS A 303 2.76 -4.00 -4.00
N VAL A 304 1.47 -3.87 -4.33
CA VAL A 304 1.01 -3.43 -5.68
C VAL A 304 0.50 -1.99 -5.76
N GLY A 305 0.65 -1.20 -4.69
CA GLY A 305 0.08 0.15 -4.60
C GLY A 305 -1.44 0.11 -4.80
N ASP A 306 -1.94 0.98 -5.66
CA ASP A 306 -3.38 1.08 -6.02
C ASP A 306 -3.76 0.29 -7.27
N SER A 307 -2.84 -0.50 -7.81
CA SER A 307 -3.12 -1.31 -9.00
C SER A 307 -4.35 -2.19 -8.81
N PHE A 308 -4.48 -2.83 -7.64
CA PHE A 308 -5.71 -3.49 -7.21
C PHE A 308 -5.63 -3.85 -5.72
N TYR A 309 -6.80 -3.97 -5.10
CA TYR A 309 -6.94 -4.43 -3.72
C TYR A 309 -8.29 -5.08 -3.48
N LEU A 310 -8.34 -5.92 -2.45
CA LEU A 310 -9.58 -6.48 -1.90
C LEU A 310 -10.45 -5.37 -1.33
N LYS A 311 -11.75 -5.58 -1.26
CA LYS A 311 -12.64 -4.66 -0.54
C LYS A 311 -12.24 -4.50 0.92
N GLU A 312 -11.91 -5.61 1.56
CA GLU A 312 -11.57 -5.68 2.97
C GLU A 312 -10.76 -6.95 3.26
N THR A 313 -9.98 -6.92 4.34
CA THR A 313 -9.26 -8.06 4.90
C THR A 313 -9.62 -8.22 6.38
N PRO A 314 -9.30 -9.36 7.01
CA PRO A 314 -9.41 -9.48 8.46
C PRO A 314 -8.72 -8.32 9.20
N THR A 315 -7.55 -7.89 8.73
CA THR A 315 -6.78 -6.77 9.30
C THR A 315 -7.53 -5.44 9.21
N THR A 316 -8.23 -5.18 8.12
CA THR A 316 -8.96 -3.90 7.95
C THR A 316 -10.32 -3.88 8.62
N ARG A 317 -10.98 -5.04 8.73
CA ARG A 317 -12.18 -5.18 9.58
C ARG A 317 -11.89 -5.05 11.08
N ALA A 318 -10.68 -5.42 11.50
CA ALA A 318 -10.25 -5.37 12.90
C ALA A 318 -9.28 -4.20 13.17
N ALA A 319 -9.42 -3.07 12.46
CA ALA A 319 -8.57 -1.92 12.72
C ALA A 319 -8.77 -1.37 14.15
N PRO A 320 -7.73 -0.79 14.78
CA PRO A 320 -7.83 -0.26 16.14
C PRO A 320 -8.90 0.84 16.32
N TRP A 321 -9.24 1.57 15.25
CA TRP A 321 -10.29 2.60 15.24
C TRP A 321 -11.66 2.08 14.74
N GLY A 322 -11.83 0.77 14.61
CA GLY A 322 -13.01 0.13 14.05
C GLY A 322 -12.84 -0.28 12.58
N PRO A 323 -13.82 -0.99 12.00
CA PRO A 323 -13.73 -1.47 10.63
C PRO A 323 -13.52 -0.33 9.64
N GLU A 324 -12.49 -0.44 8.81
CA GLU A 324 -12.29 0.49 7.69
C GLU A 324 -13.35 0.29 6.61
N PRO A 325 -13.70 1.36 5.87
CA PRO A 325 -14.64 1.26 4.77
C PRO A 325 -14.10 0.32 3.68
N ALA A 326 -15.02 -0.39 3.02
CA ALA A 326 -14.68 -1.12 1.82
C ALA A 326 -14.32 -0.14 0.70
N MET A 327 -13.11 -0.30 0.13
CA MET A 327 -12.61 0.60 -0.92
C MET A 327 -12.66 -0.10 -2.29
N PRO A 328 -13.26 0.52 -3.33
CA PRO A 328 -13.16 0.02 -4.70
C PRO A 328 -11.82 0.40 -5.32
N THR A 329 -11.23 -0.47 -6.13
CA THR A 329 -10.11 -0.06 -6.99
C THR A 329 -10.61 1.01 -7.98
N ILE A 330 -10.03 2.20 -7.91
CA ILE A 330 -10.44 3.37 -8.70
C ILE A 330 -9.64 3.43 -9.99
N PHE A 331 -10.30 3.63 -11.11
CA PHE A 331 -9.68 4.04 -12.38
C PHE A 331 -10.18 5.42 -12.74
N THR A 332 -9.30 6.29 -13.21
CA THR A 332 -9.62 7.66 -13.65
C THR A 332 -9.63 7.73 -15.17
N LEU A 333 -9.90 8.91 -15.74
CA LEU A 333 -9.77 9.12 -17.18
C LEU A 333 -8.33 8.96 -17.70
N GLU A 334 -7.35 8.96 -16.80
CA GLU A 334 -5.93 8.82 -17.12
C GLU A 334 -5.47 7.36 -17.06
N SER A 335 -6.35 6.45 -16.62
CA SER A 335 -6.10 5.03 -16.57
C SER A 335 -6.21 4.36 -17.95
N ASP A 336 -5.44 3.30 -18.14
CA ASP A 336 -5.46 2.44 -19.32
C ASP A 336 -5.61 0.97 -18.88
N LEU A 337 -6.78 0.38 -19.17
CA LEU A 337 -7.07 -0.99 -18.77
C LEU A 337 -6.25 -2.05 -19.53
N ALA A 338 -5.76 -1.77 -20.74
CA ALA A 338 -4.92 -2.70 -21.47
C ALA A 338 -3.51 -2.77 -20.88
N ASP A 339 -2.95 -1.62 -20.53
CA ASP A 339 -1.69 -1.56 -19.78
C ASP A 339 -1.85 -2.21 -18.41
N TRP A 340 -2.95 -1.91 -17.70
CA TRP A 340 -3.26 -2.51 -16.41
C TRP A 340 -3.35 -4.04 -16.51
N TRP A 341 -4.07 -4.55 -17.51
CA TRP A 341 -4.25 -5.98 -17.74
C TRP A 341 -2.91 -6.68 -18.01
N THR A 342 -2.07 -6.05 -18.83
CA THR A 342 -0.71 -6.53 -19.12
C THR A 342 0.15 -6.56 -17.86
N SER A 343 0.10 -5.50 -17.06
CA SER A 343 0.79 -5.37 -15.77
C SER A 343 0.35 -6.44 -14.77
N ALA A 344 -0.95 -6.68 -14.61
CA ALA A 344 -1.50 -7.69 -13.71
C ALA A 344 -1.09 -9.12 -14.13
N ARG A 345 -1.06 -9.41 -15.44
CA ARG A 345 -0.55 -10.70 -15.95
C ARG A 345 0.96 -10.87 -15.69
N LYS A 346 1.74 -9.81 -15.85
CA LYS A 346 3.17 -9.82 -15.51
C LYS A 346 3.38 -10.14 -14.03
N VAL A 347 2.61 -9.50 -13.15
CA VAL A 347 2.61 -9.79 -11.70
C VAL A 347 2.26 -11.25 -11.42
N LEU A 348 1.21 -11.79 -12.04
CA LEU A 348 0.84 -13.20 -11.85
C LEU A 348 1.97 -14.16 -12.25
N ALA A 349 2.64 -13.88 -13.38
CA ALA A 349 3.79 -14.67 -13.82
C ALA A 349 4.96 -14.59 -12.83
N PHE A 350 5.30 -13.38 -12.38
CA PHE A 350 6.35 -13.15 -11.39
C PHE A 350 6.07 -13.88 -10.07
N VAL A 351 4.83 -13.77 -9.55
CA VAL A 351 4.44 -14.43 -8.30
C VAL A 351 4.55 -15.96 -8.42
N ARG A 352 4.15 -16.54 -9.56
CA ARG A 352 4.29 -17.98 -9.81
C ARG A 352 5.74 -18.44 -9.83
N GLU A 353 6.62 -17.65 -10.45
CA GLU A 353 8.06 -17.90 -10.45
C GLU A 353 8.61 -17.89 -9.02
N LYS A 354 8.27 -16.87 -8.22
CA LYS A 354 8.70 -16.78 -6.81
C LYS A 354 8.14 -17.89 -5.94
N ASN A 355 6.86 -18.26 -6.09
CA ASN A 355 6.30 -19.43 -5.40
C ASN A 355 7.03 -20.73 -5.76
N ALA A 356 7.47 -20.89 -7.01
CA ALA A 356 8.26 -22.04 -7.42
C ALA A 356 9.67 -22.02 -6.80
N GLU A 357 10.32 -20.87 -6.74
CA GLU A 357 11.62 -20.69 -6.05
C GLU A 357 11.52 -21.07 -4.56
N LEU A 358 10.49 -20.61 -3.85
CA LEU A 358 10.27 -20.92 -2.43
C LEU A 358 10.05 -22.42 -2.19
N LYS A 359 9.26 -23.06 -3.06
CA LYS A 359 9.06 -24.51 -3.03
C LYS A 359 10.39 -25.27 -3.19
N TRP A 360 11.27 -24.77 -4.06
CA TRP A 360 12.58 -25.38 -4.28
C TRP A 360 13.53 -25.18 -3.10
N GLN A 361 13.59 -23.97 -2.52
CA GLN A 361 14.44 -23.68 -1.37
C GLN A 361 14.10 -24.57 -0.16
N ARG A 362 12.80 -24.80 0.10
CA ARG A 362 12.34 -25.74 1.13
C ARG A 362 12.83 -27.16 0.88
N TRP A 363 12.82 -27.60 -0.38
CA TRP A 363 13.26 -28.95 -0.76
C TRP A 363 14.78 -29.13 -0.61
N ASP A 364 15.58 -28.14 -0.99
CA ASP A 364 17.04 -28.18 -0.81
C ASP A 364 17.44 -28.12 0.68
N GLY A 365 16.76 -27.28 1.46
CA GLY A 365 16.93 -27.22 2.92
C GLY A 365 16.64 -28.56 3.61
N ALA A 366 15.55 -29.23 3.21
CA ALA A 366 15.20 -30.56 3.73
C ALA A 366 16.24 -31.63 3.38
N ARG A 367 16.87 -31.56 2.20
CA ARG A 367 17.94 -32.51 1.80
C ARG A 367 19.23 -32.29 2.59
N ARG A 368 19.58 -31.05 2.91
CA ARG A 368 20.81 -30.74 3.66
C ARG A 368 20.67 -30.96 5.17
N GLY A 369 19.44 -30.87 5.70
CA GLY A 369 19.17 -31.08 7.13
C GLY A 369 19.00 -32.55 7.55
N GLY A 370 18.90 -33.48 6.61
CA GLY A 370 18.67 -34.90 6.87
C GLY A 370 19.91 -35.76 6.63
N GLU A 371 20.85 -35.78 7.56
CA GLU A 371 21.91 -36.81 7.59
C GLU A 371 21.49 -38.11 8.32
N ASP A 372 20.31 -38.21 8.97
CA ASP A 372 19.95 -39.45 9.69
C ASP A 372 18.50 -39.97 9.57
N ASP A 373 17.54 -39.23 9.00
CA ASP A 373 16.17 -39.76 8.80
C ASP A 373 15.91 -40.13 7.34
N CYS A 374 16.06 -41.43 7.06
CA CYS A 374 15.76 -42.07 5.79
C CYS A 374 14.29 -41.92 5.41
N PHE A 375 13.92 -40.80 4.78
CA PHE A 375 12.71 -40.75 3.97
C PHE A 375 12.94 -41.59 2.71
N VAL A 376 12.47 -42.85 2.76
CA VAL A 376 12.42 -43.75 1.61
C VAL A 376 11.46 -43.15 0.59
N PHE A 377 11.98 -42.59 -0.48
CA PHE A 377 11.18 -42.27 -1.65
C PHE A 377 10.80 -43.58 -2.35
N VAL A 378 9.50 -43.85 -2.44
CA VAL A 378 8.97 -44.78 -3.45
C VAL A 378 9.11 -44.08 -4.79
N GLU A 379 10.24 -44.34 -5.44
CA GLU A 379 10.46 -43.98 -6.82
C GLU A 379 9.44 -44.76 -7.66
N TYR A 380 8.38 -44.09 -8.15
CA TYR A 380 7.53 -44.65 -9.20
C TYR A 380 8.34 -44.64 -10.50
N ALA A 381 9.23 -45.62 -10.62
CA ALA A 381 9.91 -45.92 -11.86
C ALA A 381 8.93 -46.59 -12.83
N GLY A 382 8.62 -45.89 -13.91
CA GLY A 382 8.32 -46.51 -15.20
C GLY A 382 6.84 -46.63 -15.58
N VAL A 383 6.37 -45.67 -16.37
CA VAL A 383 5.63 -46.02 -17.59
C VAL A 383 6.33 -45.32 -18.75
N SER A 384 7.13 -46.10 -19.46
CA SER A 384 7.69 -45.73 -20.77
C SER A 384 6.56 -45.62 -21.79
N ASP A 385 6.61 -44.58 -22.61
CA ASP A 385 5.87 -44.46 -23.86
C ASP A 385 5.98 -45.76 -24.69
N GLY A 386 4.85 -46.41 -24.94
CA GLY A 386 4.79 -47.61 -25.74
C GLY A 386 3.38 -48.19 -25.86
N ASP A 387 2.77 -47.96 -27.02
CA ASP A 387 1.65 -48.66 -27.64
C ASP A 387 0.19 -48.42 -27.22
N ARG A 388 -0.59 -48.09 -28.25
CA ARG A 388 -2.06 -48.09 -28.33
C ARG A 388 -2.56 -49.53 -28.53
N ASP A 389 -3.47 -50.01 -27.67
CA ASP A 389 -4.72 -50.68 -28.09
C ASP A 389 -5.70 -50.73 -26.89
N PRO A 390 -7.02 -50.54 -27.10
CA PRO A 390 -8.01 -50.52 -26.03
C PRO A 390 -8.63 -51.91 -25.85
N ARG A 391 -8.73 -52.36 -24.60
CA ARG A 391 -9.73 -53.31 -24.06
C ARG A 391 -9.23 -53.80 -22.70
N PHE A 392 -9.85 -53.35 -21.62
CA PHE A 392 -10.66 -54.23 -20.78
C PHE A 392 -11.36 -53.42 -19.68
N ARG A 393 -12.57 -53.87 -19.41
CA ARG A 393 -13.59 -53.34 -18.52
C ARG A 393 -13.51 -54.05 -17.17
N ASP A 394 -14.00 -53.36 -16.14
CA ASP A 394 -14.65 -53.86 -14.91
C ASP A 394 -13.85 -54.68 -13.88
N ALA A 395 -13.69 -54.11 -12.68
CA ALA A 395 -14.07 -54.73 -11.40
C ALA A 395 -13.84 -53.75 -10.23
N ILE A 396 -14.93 -53.23 -9.66
CA ILE A 396 -14.96 -52.59 -8.33
C ILE A 396 -15.78 -53.53 -7.45
N GLU A 397 -15.20 -53.97 -6.32
CA GLU A 397 -15.97 -54.33 -5.12
C GLU A 397 -15.33 -53.69 -3.88
N PRO A 398 -16.13 -53.26 -2.88
CA PRO A 398 -15.67 -52.55 -1.70
C PRO A 398 -15.65 -53.43 -0.45
N GLY A 399 -14.82 -53.06 0.53
CA GLY A 399 -14.98 -53.52 1.90
C GLY A 399 -13.76 -53.25 2.77
N LEU A 400 -13.91 -52.41 3.80
CA LEU A 400 -14.05 -52.86 5.20
C LEU A 400 -14.05 -51.63 6.13
N GLU A 401 -15.10 -51.53 6.94
CA GLU A 401 -15.23 -50.57 8.03
C GLU A 401 -14.47 -51.05 9.27
N SER A 402 -13.85 -50.13 10.01
CA SER A 402 -13.64 -50.31 11.46
C SER A 402 -13.64 -48.95 12.15
N GLY A 403 -14.69 -48.68 12.92
CA GLY A 403 -14.85 -47.47 13.71
C GLY A 403 -14.12 -47.51 15.06
N SER A 404 -13.87 -46.32 15.61
CA SER A 404 -13.65 -46.08 17.04
C SER A 404 -14.11 -44.65 17.39
N PRO A 405 -14.69 -44.43 18.58
CA PRO A 405 -15.45 -43.22 18.90
C PRO A 405 -14.58 -42.05 19.33
N VAL A 406 -14.99 -40.84 18.95
CA VAL A 406 -14.41 -39.57 19.40
C VAL A 406 -15.25 -39.03 20.58
N PRO A 407 -14.64 -38.52 21.66
CA PRO A 407 -15.38 -38.02 22.82
C PRO A 407 -15.96 -36.63 22.56
N GLU A 408 -17.21 -36.48 22.99
CA GLU A 408 -18.04 -35.28 22.97
C GLU A 408 -17.58 -34.30 24.06
N PHE A 409 -17.06 -33.13 23.67
CA PHE A 409 -16.74 -32.04 24.60
C PHE A 409 -17.91 -31.05 24.64
N ALA A 410 -18.50 -30.92 25.83
CA ALA A 410 -19.52 -29.92 26.13
C ALA A 410 -18.90 -28.52 26.19
N HIS A 411 -19.48 -27.57 25.45
CA HIS A 411 -19.19 -26.15 25.59
C HIS A 411 -20.03 -25.56 26.73
N GLU A 412 -19.35 -25.14 27.78
CA GLU A 412 -19.91 -24.38 28.91
C GLU A 412 -19.90 -22.89 28.53
N HIS A 413 -21.09 -22.28 28.52
CA HIS A 413 -21.25 -20.83 28.33
C HIS A 413 -20.82 -20.12 29.60
N GLN A 414 -19.78 -19.29 29.52
CA GLN A 414 -19.39 -18.36 30.58
C GLN A 414 -19.53 -16.93 30.08
N GLU A 415 -20.59 -16.27 30.52
CA GLU A 415 -20.79 -14.82 30.41
C GLU A 415 -19.90 -14.14 31.44
N GLY A 416 -19.05 -13.19 31.00
CA GLY A 416 -18.13 -12.47 31.88
C GLY A 416 -17.70 -11.12 31.31
N ASN A 417 -18.22 -10.07 31.93
CA ASN A 417 -17.75 -8.68 32.09
C ASN A 417 -16.85 -8.04 31.01
N HIS A 418 -17.37 -6.93 30.48
CA HIS A 418 -16.65 -5.87 29.79
C HIS A 418 -15.74 -5.10 30.76
N ASP A 419 -14.43 -5.22 30.56
CA ASP A 419 -13.44 -4.19 30.88
C ASP A 419 -12.61 -3.93 29.60
N ASP A 420 -12.51 -2.65 29.22
CA ASP A 420 -11.93 -2.16 27.97
C ASP A 420 -10.39 -2.25 27.95
N ASP A 421 -9.86 -3.47 27.79
CA ASP A 421 -8.44 -3.71 27.50
C ASP A 421 -8.21 -3.79 25.99
N TRP A 422 -7.48 -2.82 25.45
CA TRP A 422 -7.08 -2.77 24.03
C TRP A 422 -6.04 -3.85 23.74
N VAL A 423 -6.31 -4.64 22.70
CA VAL A 423 -5.51 -5.78 22.28
C VAL A 423 -4.43 -5.33 21.31
N LEU A 424 -3.17 -5.68 21.58
CA LEU A 424 -2.13 -5.75 20.55
C LEU A 424 -2.60 -6.77 19.51
N VAL A 425 -3.01 -6.29 18.33
CA VAL A 425 -3.42 -7.18 17.23
C VAL A 425 -2.17 -7.80 16.65
N ASP A 426 -1.79 -8.94 17.20
CA ASP A 426 -0.84 -9.84 16.57
C ASP A 426 -1.45 -10.32 15.24
N ILE A 427 -0.85 -9.97 14.10
CA ILE A 427 -1.36 -10.30 12.75
C ILE A 427 -1.04 -11.78 12.42
N ALA A 428 -0.94 -12.62 13.44
CA ALA A 428 -0.75 -14.06 13.33
C ALA A 428 -2.07 -14.76 12.96
N HIS A 429 -2.58 -14.51 11.75
CA HIS A 429 -3.59 -15.37 11.12
C HIS A 429 -3.00 -16.37 10.13
N ARG A 430 -1.73 -16.73 10.31
CA ARG A 430 -1.26 -18.04 9.86
C ARG A 430 -1.65 -19.04 10.94
N SER A 431 -2.66 -19.86 10.64
CA SER A 431 -2.80 -21.10 11.39
C SER A 431 -1.45 -21.81 11.28
N SER A 432 -0.81 -22.05 12.41
CA SER A 432 0.51 -22.68 12.55
C SER A 432 0.49 -24.15 12.14
N SER A 433 -0.36 -24.53 11.18
CA SER A 433 -0.29 -25.81 10.51
C SER A 433 1.11 -25.90 9.88
N PRO A 434 1.99 -26.80 10.36
CA PRO A 434 3.40 -26.83 9.93
C PRO A 434 3.61 -27.28 8.48
N SER A 435 2.55 -27.38 7.68
CA SER A 435 2.55 -28.10 6.40
C SER A 435 2.45 -27.20 5.18
N ALA A 436 1.74 -26.05 5.24
CA ALA A 436 1.53 -25.23 4.07
C ALA A 436 2.87 -24.63 3.57
N PRO A 437 3.23 -24.81 2.28
CA PRO A 437 4.42 -24.19 1.74
C PRO A 437 4.31 -22.67 1.86
N GLU A 438 5.42 -22.04 2.21
CA GLU A 438 5.49 -20.59 2.18
C GLU A 438 5.26 -20.10 0.75
N ARG A 439 4.41 -19.08 0.63
CA ARG A 439 3.98 -18.48 -0.63
C ARG A 439 4.08 -16.97 -0.52
N VAL A 440 4.22 -16.32 -1.67
CA VAL A 440 4.28 -14.87 -1.77
C VAL A 440 2.98 -14.27 -1.23
N SER A 441 3.12 -13.34 -0.29
CA SER A 441 2.00 -12.57 0.24
C SER A 441 1.79 -11.29 -0.57
N LEU A 442 0.54 -10.85 -0.71
CA LEU A 442 0.16 -9.61 -1.36
C LEU A 442 -0.29 -8.59 -0.34
N CYS A 443 0.20 -7.37 -0.54
CA CYS A 443 -0.18 -6.17 0.14
C CYS A 443 -0.56 -5.11 -0.90
N ALA A 444 -1.39 -4.15 -0.50
CA ALA A 444 -1.71 -2.99 -1.33
C ALA A 444 -1.69 -1.73 -0.45
N ALA A 445 -1.77 -0.57 -1.09
CA ALA A 445 -1.77 0.69 -0.36
C ALA A 445 -3.10 0.97 0.35
N HIS A 446 -4.15 0.20 0.03
CA HIS A 446 -5.43 0.20 0.74
C HIS A 446 -5.90 -1.22 1.03
N THR A 447 -6.63 -1.42 2.14
CA THR A 447 -7.51 -2.56 2.50
C THR A 447 -6.95 -4.00 2.45
N THR A 448 -5.78 -4.23 1.85
CA THR A 448 -5.18 -5.53 1.58
C THR A 448 -3.85 -5.69 2.30
N VAL A 449 -3.81 -6.66 3.20
CA VAL A 449 -2.61 -6.99 3.99
C VAL A 449 -2.44 -8.51 4.00
N SER A 450 -1.27 -8.97 3.56
CA SER A 450 -0.79 -10.35 3.72
C SER A 450 -1.71 -11.47 3.23
N VAL A 451 -2.33 -11.31 2.06
CA VAL A 451 -3.14 -12.38 1.40
C VAL A 451 -2.28 -13.21 0.43
N ASP A 452 -2.75 -14.37 -0.06
CA ASP A 452 -1.98 -15.13 -1.07
C ASP A 452 -1.93 -14.36 -2.41
N ALA A 453 -0.73 -13.99 -2.85
CA ALA A 453 -0.59 -13.12 -4.01
C ALA A 453 -1.03 -13.76 -5.33
N GLU A 454 -0.83 -15.07 -5.49
CA GLU A 454 -1.21 -15.76 -6.72
C GLU A 454 -2.71 -15.84 -6.83
N ALA A 455 -3.37 -16.30 -5.75
CA ALA A 455 -4.81 -16.41 -5.67
C ALA A 455 -5.47 -15.03 -5.85
N ALA A 456 -4.99 -14.00 -5.14
CA ALA A 456 -5.54 -12.65 -5.24
C ALA A 456 -5.38 -12.05 -6.65
N THR A 457 -4.22 -12.23 -7.29
CA THR A 457 -4.00 -11.74 -8.65
C THR A 457 -4.87 -12.50 -9.66
N LEU A 458 -5.03 -13.82 -9.49
CA LEU A 458 -5.89 -14.63 -10.36
C LEU A 458 -7.36 -14.23 -10.23
N THR A 459 -7.85 -14.02 -9.01
CA THR A 459 -9.25 -13.66 -8.76
C THR A 459 -9.58 -12.24 -9.22
N VAL A 460 -8.66 -11.27 -9.10
CA VAL A 460 -8.91 -9.92 -9.64
C VAL A 460 -8.90 -9.90 -11.18
N LEU A 461 -8.01 -10.67 -11.84
CA LEU A 461 -8.05 -10.83 -13.30
C LEU A 461 -9.36 -11.46 -13.76
N SER A 462 -9.84 -12.48 -13.03
CA SER A 462 -11.15 -13.08 -13.26
C SER A 462 -12.29 -12.09 -13.04
N PHE A 463 -12.25 -11.28 -11.99
CA PHE A 463 -13.25 -10.23 -11.73
C PHE A 463 -13.31 -9.20 -12.86
N MET A 464 -12.16 -8.72 -13.31
CA MET A 464 -12.07 -7.76 -14.42
C MET A 464 -12.50 -8.35 -15.75
N ALA A 465 -12.17 -9.62 -16.04
CA ALA A 465 -12.69 -10.32 -17.22
C ALA A 465 -14.24 -10.35 -17.25
N ARG A 466 -14.86 -10.53 -16.08
CA ARG A 466 -16.32 -10.52 -15.93
C ARG A 466 -16.89 -9.11 -16.11
N ILE A 467 -16.21 -8.07 -15.67
CA ILE A 467 -16.59 -6.66 -15.98
C ILE A 467 -16.56 -6.44 -17.49
N LEU A 468 -15.49 -6.88 -18.17
CA LEU A 468 -15.37 -6.74 -19.62
C LEU A 468 -16.47 -7.51 -20.40
N ARG A 469 -17.01 -8.60 -19.82
CA ARG A 469 -18.17 -9.36 -20.36
C ARG A 469 -19.56 -8.81 -19.98
N ASP A 470 -19.65 -7.74 -19.20
CA ASP A 470 -20.93 -7.27 -18.61
C ASP A 470 -21.58 -8.29 -17.66
N GLU A 471 -20.79 -9.13 -16.97
CA GLU A 471 -21.26 -10.17 -16.05
C GLU A 471 -21.22 -9.75 -14.57
N VAL A 472 -20.68 -8.57 -14.27
CA VAL A 472 -20.67 -8.00 -12.92
C VAL A 472 -21.73 -6.90 -12.85
N PRO A 473 -22.64 -6.94 -11.85
CA PRO A 473 -23.62 -5.88 -11.65
C PRO A 473 -22.93 -4.53 -11.53
N CYS A 474 -23.48 -3.52 -12.19
CA CYS A 474 -22.97 -2.17 -12.11
C CYS A 474 -24.07 -1.16 -11.83
N ARG A 475 -23.67 -0.04 -11.21
CA ARG A 475 -24.54 1.10 -10.94
C ARG A 475 -23.78 2.38 -11.22
N ARG A 476 -24.37 3.30 -11.97
CA ARG A 476 -23.85 4.67 -12.09
C ARG A 476 -23.85 5.35 -10.72
N VAL A 477 -22.74 5.95 -10.34
CA VAL A 477 -22.61 6.74 -9.11
C VAL A 477 -22.55 8.23 -9.46
N ALA A 478 -22.42 9.08 -8.44
CA ALA A 478 -22.22 10.52 -8.67
C ALA A 478 -21.00 10.73 -9.57
N ASP A 479 -21.13 11.64 -10.54
CA ASP A 479 -20.03 12.03 -11.42
C ASP A 479 -18.83 12.52 -10.57
N GLY A 480 -17.63 12.37 -11.10
CA GLY A 480 -16.42 12.83 -10.43
C GLY A 480 -16.31 14.35 -10.38
N SER A 481 -15.31 14.86 -9.66
CA SER A 481 -15.09 16.30 -9.53
C SER A 481 -14.76 16.97 -10.87
N GLY A 482 -14.28 16.21 -11.86
CA GLY A 482 -14.09 16.67 -13.24
C GLY A 482 -15.33 16.56 -14.13
N GLY A 483 -16.49 16.16 -13.57
CA GLY A 483 -17.73 15.91 -14.31
C GLY A 483 -17.70 14.62 -15.14
N GLU A 484 -16.70 13.76 -14.93
CA GLU A 484 -16.63 12.46 -15.56
C GLU A 484 -17.68 11.51 -14.99
N GLU A 485 -18.38 10.81 -15.88
CA GLU A 485 -19.32 9.78 -15.49
C GLU A 485 -18.57 8.64 -14.79
N ARG A 486 -19.08 8.15 -13.66
CA ARG A 486 -18.48 7.05 -12.90
C ARG A 486 -19.47 5.92 -12.66
N TRP A 487 -18.96 4.70 -12.73
CA TRP A 487 -19.72 3.48 -12.54
C TRP A 487 -19.02 2.58 -11.52
N LEU A 488 -19.81 2.00 -10.62
CA LEU A 488 -19.36 1.02 -9.64
C LEU A 488 -19.75 -0.38 -10.11
N TRP A 489 -18.77 -1.26 -10.27
CA TRP A 489 -18.97 -2.70 -10.51
C TRP A 489 -18.71 -3.48 -9.23
N ASP A 490 -19.72 -4.22 -8.79
CA ASP A 490 -19.69 -4.92 -7.50
C ASP A 490 -20.75 -6.04 -7.43
N TYR A 491 -20.38 -7.25 -7.01
CA TYR A 491 -21.32 -8.36 -6.80
C TYR A 491 -22.37 -8.10 -5.70
N ALA A 492 -22.07 -7.24 -4.73
CA ALA A 492 -22.98 -6.88 -3.64
C ALA A 492 -24.23 -6.15 -4.15
N LEU A 493 -24.17 -5.46 -5.30
CA LEU A 493 -25.31 -4.74 -5.88
C LEU A 493 -26.49 -5.67 -6.27
N ASN A 494 -26.23 -6.95 -6.52
CA ASN A 494 -27.29 -7.93 -6.76
C ASN A 494 -28.10 -8.27 -5.49
N ARG A 495 -27.49 -8.15 -4.30
CA ARG A 495 -28.17 -8.51 -3.03
C ARG A 495 -29.27 -7.51 -2.68
N ASP A 496 -29.05 -6.23 -2.97
CA ASP A 496 -30.02 -5.16 -2.69
C ASP A 496 -31.30 -5.30 -3.51
N SER A 497 -31.20 -5.90 -4.69
CA SER A 497 -32.34 -6.10 -5.61
C SER A 497 -33.30 -7.20 -5.12
N ALA A 498 -32.83 -8.11 -4.27
CA ALA A 498 -33.61 -9.29 -3.84
C ALA A 498 -34.41 -9.07 -2.55
N VAL A 499 -34.21 -7.96 -1.83
CA VAL A 499 -34.80 -7.72 -0.49
C VAL A 499 -35.68 -6.47 -0.45
N SER A 500 -36.16 -5.96 -1.59
CA SER A 500 -37.16 -4.89 -1.59
C SER A 500 -38.56 -5.40 -1.21
N VAL A 501 -38.74 -5.77 0.07
CA VAL A 501 -40.04 -5.67 0.73
C VAL A 501 -40.26 -4.18 0.99
N PRO A 502 -41.43 -3.61 0.66
CA PRO A 502 -41.66 -2.17 0.78
C PRO A 502 -41.69 -1.78 2.27
N PHE A 503 -40.55 -1.38 2.81
CA PHE A 503 -40.45 -0.72 4.11
C PHE A 503 -40.27 0.78 3.85
N GLN A 504 -41.34 1.53 4.11
CA GLN A 504 -41.35 2.99 4.09
C GLN A 504 -40.52 3.50 5.27
N ASN A 505 -39.29 3.95 5.02
CA ASN A 505 -38.57 4.96 5.81
C ASN A 505 -37.35 5.40 5.01
N GLU A 506 -37.41 6.60 4.44
CA GLU A 506 -36.45 7.14 3.46
C GLU A 506 -35.22 7.84 4.06
N ASP A 507 -34.99 7.81 5.38
CA ASP A 507 -34.07 8.78 6.00
C ASP A 507 -32.62 8.33 6.28
N ASP A 508 -32.14 7.15 5.84
CA ASP A 508 -30.82 6.64 6.33
C ASP A 508 -29.85 6.02 5.31
N LYS A 509 -29.99 6.29 3.99
CA LYS A 509 -29.14 5.63 2.96
C LYS A 509 -28.21 6.54 2.14
N SER A 510 -28.13 7.84 2.39
CA SER A 510 -27.25 8.76 1.61
C SER A 510 -25.98 9.24 2.32
N ARG A 511 -25.67 8.76 3.54
CA ARG A 511 -24.52 9.27 4.33
C ARG A 511 -23.12 8.80 3.91
N TYR A 512 -23.00 7.83 3.00
CA TYR A 512 -21.70 7.17 2.77
C TYR A 512 -20.83 7.76 1.65
N TRP A 513 -21.25 8.83 0.96
CA TRP A 513 -20.46 9.41 -0.16
C TRP A 513 -20.38 10.95 -0.17
N HIS A 514 -20.76 11.63 0.93
CA HIS A 514 -20.79 13.09 1.02
C HIS A 514 -20.11 13.64 2.28
N HIS A 515 -18.90 13.17 2.59
CA HIS A 515 -18.02 13.89 3.52
C HIS A 515 -16.95 14.62 2.69
N GLY A 516 -17.18 15.93 2.45
CA GLY A 516 -16.22 16.75 1.70
C GLY A 516 -16.65 18.17 1.31
N GLU A 517 -17.93 18.56 1.39
CA GLU A 517 -18.35 19.94 1.11
C GLU A 517 -18.81 20.66 2.39
N ASN A 518 -17.86 21.22 3.13
CA ASN A 518 -18.16 22.24 4.13
C ASN A 518 -18.33 23.60 3.42
N ASP A 519 -19.57 23.88 3.03
CA ASP A 519 -20.00 25.14 2.45
C ASP A 519 -20.05 26.24 3.55
N ARG A 520 -18.88 26.78 3.94
CA ARG A 520 -18.78 27.98 4.78
C ARG A 520 -19.20 29.20 3.95
N LYS A 521 -20.49 29.52 4.00
CA LYS A 521 -21.00 30.84 3.58
C LYS A 521 -20.56 31.89 4.58
N ASP A 522 -19.40 32.49 4.34
CA ASP A 522 -19.00 33.73 4.98
C ASP A 522 -19.89 34.88 4.47
N GLN A 523 -20.89 35.22 5.27
CA GLN A 523 -21.55 36.52 5.21
C GLN A 523 -20.59 37.56 5.77
N ASN A 524 -19.83 38.23 4.91
CA ASN A 524 -19.43 39.62 5.14
C ASN A 524 -19.02 40.31 3.84
N GLY A 525 -19.97 41.04 3.27
CA GLY A 525 -19.71 41.97 2.18
C GLY A 525 -18.89 43.16 2.67
N ARG A 526 -17.71 43.36 2.07
CA ARG A 526 -17.15 44.70 1.90
C ARG A 526 -16.26 44.72 0.65
N LYS A 527 -16.78 45.37 -0.39
CA LYS A 527 -16.06 45.66 -1.63
C LYS A 527 -15.08 46.79 -1.35
N ASP A 528 -13.78 46.51 -1.45
CA ASP A 528 -12.79 47.54 -1.74
C ASP A 528 -12.00 47.14 -2.99
N LYS A 529 -12.24 47.92 -4.05
CA LYS A 529 -11.48 47.86 -5.30
C LYS A 529 -10.13 48.52 -5.05
N THR A 530 -9.06 47.74 -5.11
CA THR A 530 -7.72 48.29 -5.39
C THR A 530 -7.20 47.70 -6.68
N GLN A 531 -6.93 48.62 -7.59
CA GLN A 531 -6.49 48.43 -8.96
C GLN A 531 -4.98 48.22 -8.92
N TYR A 532 -4.51 47.02 -9.26
CA TYR A 532 -3.08 46.73 -9.42
C TYR A 532 -2.81 46.47 -10.91
N GLN A 533 -2.22 47.46 -11.59
CA GLN A 533 -1.61 47.30 -12.90
C GLN A 533 -0.20 46.74 -12.70
N GLY A 534 0.03 45.50 -13.11
CA GLY A 534 1.35 44.90 -13.21
C GLY A 534 1.50 44.29 -14.60
N HIS A 535 2.24 44.99 -15.47
CA HIS A 535 2.70 44.48 -16.75
C HIS A 535 3.69 43.33 -16.53
N HIS A 536 3.42 42.16 -17.12
CA HIS A 536 4.44 41.20 -17.49
C HIS A 536 4.09 40.62 -18.85
N GLU A 537 4.87 41.01 -19.86
CA GLU A 537 4.96 40.32 -21.15
C GLU A 537 5.48 38.90 -20.89
N ILE A 538 4.67 37.90 -21.25
CA ILE A 538 5.13 36.54 -21.49
C ILE A 538 4.95 36.31 -22.99
N SER A 539 6.09 36.18 -23.67
CA SER A 539 6.18 35.87 -25.09
C SER A 539 5.52 34.54 -25.40
N GLU A 540 4.66 34.56 -26.41
CA GLU A 540 4.01 33.39 -27.00
C GLU A 540 5.06 32.35 -27.44
N CYS A 541 4.91 31.13 -26.93
CA CYS A 541 5.41 29.93 -27.59
C CYS A 541 4.19 29.04 -27.86
N LYS A 542 3.45 29.39 -28.92
CA LYS A 542 2.52 28.49 -29.59
C LYS A 542 3.35 27.74 -30.61
N ASP A 543 3.49 26.43 -30.45
CA ASP A 543 3.54 25.50 -31.57
C ASP A 543 3.33 24.05 -31.12
N SER A 544 2.25 23.47 -31.65
CA SER A 544 2.18 22.12 -32.21
C SER A 544 2.41 20.90 -31.28
N TRP A 545 1.38 20.47 -30.55
CA TRP A 545 1.04 19.03 -30.40
C TRP A 545 -0.48 18.86 -30.33
N ALA A 546 -1.13 18.81 -31.50
CA ALA A 546 -2.54 18.46 -31.64
C ALA A 546 -2.77 17.75 -32.99
N VAL A 547 -2.31 16.50 -33.11
CA VAL A 547 -2.77 15.61 -34.19
C VAL A 547 -2.83 14.17 -33.67
N LYS A 548 -3.95 13.82 -33.02
CA LYS A 548 -4.77 12.62 -33.30
C LYS A 548 -5.73 12.38 -32.14
N ALA A 549 -7.01 12.68 -32.40
CA ALA A 549 -8.22 12.02 -31.90
C ALA A 549 -9.34 13.04 -31.59
N SER A 550 -9.85 13.70 -32.64
CA SER A 550 -11.18 14.31 -32.58
C SER A 550 -11.74 14.35 -33.99
N LYS A 551 -12.32 13.23 -34.44
CA LYS A 551 -13.44 13.31 -35.38
C LYS A 551 -14.69 13.03 -34.58
N SER A 552 -15.25 14.10 -34.02
CA SER A 552 -16.66 14.13 -33.66
C SER A 552 -17.45 13.91 -34.95
N LEU A 553 -18.06 12.74 -35.06
CA LEU A 553 -19.18 12.56 -35.97
C LEU A 553 -20.42 12.99 -35.20
N ASN A 554 -21.05 14.06 -35.70
CA ASN A 554 -22.44 14.38 -35.42
C ASN A 554 -23.28 13.11 -35.57
N LEU A 555 -23.88 12.65 -34.49
CA LEU A 555 -24.91 11.63 -34.52
C LEU A 555 -26.03 12.00 -33.54
N ASP A 556 -26.68 13.11 -33.85
CA ASP A 556 -28.06 13.33 -33.43
C ASP A 556 -29.01 12.79 -34.50
N GLN A 557 -30.07 12.13 -34.03
CA GLN A 557 -31.23 11.57 -34.75
C GLN A 557 -31.10 10.17 -35.39
N ARG A 558 -31.34 9.14 -34.57
CA ARG A 558 -32.40 8.11 -34.74
C ARG A 558 -32.03 6.84 -34.00
N TRP A 559 -32.53 6.64 -32.79
CA TRP A 559 -32.83 5.30 -32.27
C TRP A 559 -34.17 5.34 -31.53
N ASN A 560 -35.24 5.11 -32.31
CA ASN A 560 -36.54 4.70 -31.79
C ASN A 560 -36.49 3.20 -31.50
N SER A 561 -36.76 2.85 -30.25
CA SER A 561 -37.58 1.70 -29.83
C SER A 561 -37.49 0.42 -30.68
N ARG A 562 -36.63 -0.51 -30.24
CA ARG A 562 -36.91 -1.95 -30.35
C ARG A 562 -36.66 -2.60 -29.01
N GLY A 563 -37.73 -2.71 -28.23
CA GLY A 563 -37.79 -3.63 -27.10
C GLY A 563 -37.67 -5.06 -27.62
N PHE A 564 -36.72 -5.81 -27.08
CA PHE A 564 -36.73 -7.26 -27.16
C PHE A 564 -37.41 -7.81 -25.90
N PRO A 565 -38.37 -8.73 -26.03
CA PRO A 565 -39.09 -9.27 -24.89
C PRO A 565 -38.21 -10.29 -24.17
N ILE A 566 -38.06 -10.12 -22.85
CA ILE A 566 -37.67 -11.20 -21.95
C ILE A 566 -38.87 -12.14 -21.89
N GLN A 567 -38.73 -13.34 -22.46
CA GLN A 567 -39.72 -14.40 -22.29
C GLN A 567 -39.53 -15.03 -20.91
N ASP A 568 -40.52 -14.85 -20.05
CA ASP A 568 -40.74 -15.64 -18.85
C ASP A 568 -40.97 -17.11 -19.23
N VAL A 569 -40.01 -17.97 -18.88
CA VAL A 569 -40.21 -19.42 -18.86
C VAL A 569 -40.56 -19.81 -17.42
N GLN A 570 -41.85 -19.73 -17.09
CA GLN A 570 -42.40 -20.48 -15.95
C GLN A 570 -42.69 -21.91 -16.40
N SER A 571 -41.81 -22.85 -16.06
CA SER A 571 -42.16 -24.27 -16.09
C SER A 571 -42.59 -24.72 -14.69
N GLN A 572 -43.89 -24.91 -14.50
CA GLN A 572 -44.43 -25.68 -13.40
C GLN A 572 -43.96 -27.14 -13.52
N ARG A 573 -43.24 -27.63 -12.50
CA ARG A 573 -43.20 -29.05 -12.16
C ARG A 573 -43.64 -29.22 -10.72
N GLN A 574 -44.88 -29.65 -10.55
CA GLN A 574 -45.35 -30.28 -9.31
C GLN A 574 -44.66 -31.65 -9.21
N GLY A 575 -43.85 -31.83 -8.18
CA GLY A 575 -43.25 -33.10 -7.78
C GLY A 575 -43.62 -33.37 -6.33
N GLN A 576 -44.31 -34.49 -6.12
CA GLN A 576 -44.83 -34.96 -4.84
C GLN A 576 -43.71 -35.28 -3.84
N GLY A 577 -43.96 -35.00 -2.57
CA GLY A 577 -43.05 -35.26 -1.47
C GLY A 577 -42.92 -36.74 -1.12
N HIS A 578 -41.72 -37.11 -0.69
CA HIS A 578 -41.47 -38.24 0.19
C HIS A 578 -40.40 -37.84 1.22
N PRO A 579 -40.62 -38.08 2.53
CA PRO A 579 -39.62 -37.81 3.54
C PRO A 579 -38.64 -38.99 3.57
N SER A 580 -37.34 -38.73 3.35
CA SER A 580 -36.31 -39.74 3.55
C SER A 580 -35.17 -39.21 4.41
N GLY A 581 -34.84 -40.04 5.40
CA GLY A 581 -33.86 -39.93 6.47
C GLY A 581 -32.65 -39.04 6.22
N ASN A 582 -32.46 -38.14 7.17
CA ASN A 582 -31.26 -37.35 7.37
C ASN A 582 -30.15 -38.27 7.93
N ASN A 583 -29.32 -38.86 7.08
CA ASN A 583 -28.04 -39.45 7.47
C ASN A 583 -26.93 -38.51 7.00
N GLY A 584 -26.41 -37.71 7.94
CA GLY A 584 -25.31 -36.79 7.72
C GLY A 584 -24.02 -37.54 7.43
N TYR A 585 -23.64 -37.58 6.15
CA TYR A 585 -22.28 -37.87 5.73
C TYR A 585 -21.52 -36.54 5.78
N VAL A 586 -20.67 -36.36 6.78
CA VAL A 586 -19.74 -35.22 6.84
C VAL A 586 -18.62 -35.54 5.85
N ASP A 587 -18.71 -34.96 4.66
CA ASP A 587 -17.64 -35.00 3.66
C ASP A 587 -16.37 -34.36 4.24
N GLY A 588 -15.26 -35.11 4.21
CA GLY A 588 -13.95 -34.73 4.74
C GLY A 588 -13.21 -33.70 3.89
N SER A 589 -13.88 -33.01 2.97
CA SER A 589 -13.35 -31.92 2.14
C SER A 589 -13.19 -30.58 2.88
N GLY A 590 -13.23 -30.59 4.22
CA GLY A 590 -13.28 -29.42 5.10
C GLY A 590 -12.10 -28.43 5.06
N TYR A 591 -11.17 -28.55 4.12
CA TYR A 591 -10.02 -27.65 3.96
C TYR A 591 -10.13 -26.65 2.80
N GLU A 592 -11.11 -26.78 1.90
CA GLU A 592 -11.38 -25.76 0.87
C GLU A 592 -12.55 -24.87 1.28
N ARG A 593 -12.44 -24.18 2.41
CA ARG A 593 -13.08 -22.86 2.49
C ARG A 593 -12.32 -21.98 1.51
N HIS A 594 -12.73 -22.00 0.24
CA HIS A 594 -12.24 -21.07 -0.76
C HIS A 594 -12.31 -19.67 -0.16
N LEU A 595 -11.15 -19.08 0.12
CA LEU A 595 -11.06 -17.69 0.53
C LEU A 595 -11.66 -16.88 -0.62
N ARG A 596 -12.90 -16.44 -0.43
CA ARG A 596 -13.58 -15.61 -1.42
C ARG A 596 -13.03 -14.21 -1.28
N TYR A 597 -12.07 -13.91 -2.13
CA TYR A 597 -11.60 -12.56 -2.35
C TYR A 597 -12.70 -11.75 -3.05
N GLU A 598 -13.10 -10.65 -2.41
CA GLU A 598 -14.12 -9.74 -2.93
C GLU A 598 -13.46 -8.47 -3.43
N TYR A 599 -13.95 -7.98 -4.57
CA TYR A 599 -13.44 -6.80 -5.26
C TYR A 599 -14.60 -5.87 -5.63
N SER A 600 -14.31 -4.58 -5.70
CA SER A 600 -15.15 -3.56 -6.31
C SER A 600 -14.29 -2.71 -7.22
N VAL A 601 -14.85 -2.23 -8.32
CA VAL A 601 -14.16 -1.32 -9.25
C VAL A 601 -15.00 -0.09 -9.48
N LEU A 602 -14.40 1.09 -9.35
CA LEU A 602 -15.00 2.37 -9.67
C LEU A 602 -14.26 2.96 -10.87
N ALA A 603 -14.93 3.13 -12.01
CA ALA A 603 -14.27 3.63 -13.22
C ALA A 603 -15.22 4.44 -14.12
N PRO A 604 -14.69 5.34 -14.96
CA PRO A 604 -15.43 5.86 -16.10
C PRO A 604 -15.82 4.75 -17.07
N LEU A 605 -17.06 4.79 -17.57
CA LEU A 605 -17.53 3.79 -18.53
C LEU A 605 -16.67 3.78 -19.80
N CYS A 606 -16.18 4.95 -20.24
CA CYS A 606 -15.31 5.05 -21.41
C CYS A 606 -13.98 4.29 -21.25
N VAL A 607 -13.44 4.20 -20.03
CA VAL A 607 -12.20 3.45 -19.73
C VAL A 607 -12.45 1.95 -19.85
N VAL A 608 -13.59 1.46 -19.33
CA VAL A 608 -14.01 0.06 -19.48
C VAL A 608 -14.29 -0.30 -20.94
N GLU A 609 -15.00 0.55 -21.67
CA GLU A 609 -15.28 0.36 -23.09
C GLU A 609 -14.02 0.36 -23.95
N GLU A 610 -13.02 1.19 -23.62
CA GLU A 610 -11.75 1.15 -24.31
C GLU A 610 -11.00 -0.15 -24.01
N GLY A 611 -10.99 -0.60 -22.76
CA GLY A 611 -10.46 -1.92 -22.39
C GLY A 611 -11.09 -3.08 -23.17
N ARG A 612 -12.40 -3.04 -23.42
CA ARG A 612 -13.10 -4.04 -24.26
C ARG A 612 -12.60 -4.05 -25.71
N ARG A 613 -12.19 -2.90 -26.24
CA ARG A 613 -11.69 -2.75 -27.61
C ARG A 613 -10.22 -3.17 -27.73
N THR A 614 -9.41 -2.82 -26.73
CA THR A 614 -7.95 -2.95 -26.80
C THR A 614 -7.45 -4.29 -26.27
N ILE A 615 -8.11 -4.88 -25.26
CA ILE A 615 -7.74 -6.19 -24.72
C ILE A 615 -8.35 -7.29 -25.60
N PRO A 616 -7.55 -8.16 -26.24
CA PRO A 616 -8.08 -9.20 -27.11
C PRO A 616 -9.06 -10.11 -26.35
N ARG A 617 -10.23 -10.35 -26.94
CA ARG A 617 -11.29 -11.19 -26.33
C ARG A 617 -10.81 -12.56 -25.86
N SER A 618 -9.92 -13.17 -26.63
CA SER A 618 -9.29 -14.44 -26.28
C SER A 618 -8.47 -14.39 -24.99
N GLU A 619 -8.06 -13.23 -24.49
CA GLU A 619 -7.30 -13.14 -23.23
C GLU A 619 -8.18 -13.18 -22.00
N TRP A 620 -9.31 -12.48 -22.01
CA TRP A 620 -10.23 -12.46 -20.86
C TRP A 620 -11.22 -13.62 -20.86
N ASP A 621 -11.46 -14.27 -22.01
CA ASP A 621 -12.23 -15.52 -22.08
C ASP A 621 -11.53 -16.68 -21.35
N VAL A 622 -10.19 -16.69 -21.24
CA VAL A 622 -9.45 -17.73 -20.50
C VAL A 622 -9.82 -17.76 -19.01
N PHE A 623 -10.22 -16.63 -18.46
CA PHE A 623 -10.62 -16.51 -17.05
C PHE A 623 -12.11 -16.82 -16.83
N CYS A 624 -12.82 -17.38 -17.82
CA CYS A 624 -14.27 -17.56 -17.79
C CYS A 624 -14.75 -18.94 -17.29
N GLU A 625 -13.95 -20.01 -17.44
CA GLU A 625 -14.49 -21.37 -17.40
C GLU A 625 -13.91 -22.31 -16.32
N ARG A 626 -12.77 -22.00 -15.69
CA ARG A 626 -12.06 -22.98 -14.85
C ARG A 626 -11.27 -22.46 -13.65
N ALA A 627 -11.32 -21.17 -13.35
CA ALA A 627 -10.35 -20.52 -12.46
C ALA A 627 -10.77 -20.40 -10.98
N VAL A 628 -11.95 -20.89 -10.58
CA VAL A 628 -12.37 -20.93 -9.16
C VAL A 628 -12.80 -22.33 -8.78
#